data_AF-A0A349QWX9-F1
#
_entry.id   AF-A0A349QWX9-F1
#
_cell.length_a   1.000
_cell.length_b   1.000
_cell.length_c   1.000
_cell.angle_alpha   90.00
_cell.angle_beta   90.00
_cell.angle_gamma   90.00
#
_symmetry.space_group_name_H-M   'P 1'
#
loop_
_entity.id
_entity.type
_entity.pdbx_description
1 polymer ?
#
loop_
_entity_poly.entity_id
_entity_poly.type
_entity_poly.pdbx_seq_one_letter_code
_entity_poly.pdbx_strand_id
1 'polypeptide(L)'
;MKHFITIVLLGITSYSFAQTNPAEQINKGVYNKLEFFINSQMTDSAYNLASDSFKQQFSLAKFTQVLQELYPLGRVKSSTIKEFEKGLATYQMDFDSQSYEVLFATDTTLKFNTLKFTPLAIKPQVEKTIVVPATQKSVDNDDLFVDSVANAYLKQQNTQSLAIGILKNGQTKSYFYGETAKGNQTAPTKTSTYEIGSLSKVFTAILLSNLVEEGTITLDQPIALFLPDTLKKNEELSKITFQMLANHTSGLPRLPDNLDKVKGFNENDPYKTYDKKALYSFLASFKNNKKPGEEYEYSNLGYAVLGDIICSIYKKSYDQLVKDIICKPLEMS
;
A
#
# COMPACT_ATOMS: atom_id res chain seq x y z
N MET A 1 -56.04 2.72 -5.29
CA MET A 1 -55.14 1.98 -6.21
C MET A 1 -53.71 2.21 -5.75
N LYS A 2 -53.02 1.13 -5.36
CA LYS A 2 -51.60 1.10 -5.00
C LYS A 2 -50.77 1.35 -6.26
N HIS A 3 -49.82 2.28 -6.26
CA HIS A 3 -48.69 2.27 -7.18
C HIS A 3 -47.42 2.43 -6.34
N PHE A 4 -46.71 1.30 -6.21
CA PHE A 4 -45.38 1.17 -5.64
C PHE A 4 -44.39 1.90 -6.54
N ILE A 5 -43.63 2.86 -6.00
CA ILE A 5 -42.39 3.33 -6.64
C ILE A 5 -41.24 2.67 -5.88
N THR A 6 -40.69 1.64 -6.52
CA THR A 6 -39.49 0.94 -6.08
C THR A 6 -38.29 1.88 -6.26
N ILE A 7 -37.76 2.41 -5.16
CA ILE A 7 -36.45 3.05 -5.14
C ILE A 7 -35.42 1.91 -5.19
N VAL A 8 -34.84 1.68 -6.36
CA VAL A 8 -33.67 0.82 -6.51
C VAL A 8 -32.46 1.62 -6.04
N LEU A 9 -32.06 1.40 -4.79
CA LEU A 9 -30.75 1.81 -4.28
C LEU A 9 -29.71 0.93 -5.01
N LEU A 10 -29.09 1.46 -6.07
CA LEU A 10 -27.94 0.82 -6.70
C LEU A 10 -26.76 0.90 -5.72
N GLY A 11 -26.60 -0.18 -4.95
CA GLY A 11 -25.43 -0.42 -4.13
C GLY A 11 -24.20 -0.48 -5.02
N ILE A 12 -23.36 0.54 -4.91
CA ILE A 12 -21.99 0.52 -5.40
C ILE A 12 -21.26 -0.50 -4.53
N THR A 13 -21.09 -1.73 -5.02
CA THR A 13 -20.11 -2.66 -4.46
C THR A 13 -18.73 -2.19 -4.89
N SER A 14 -18.27 -1.10 -4.28
CA SER A 14 -16.83 -0.88 -4.09
C SER A 14 -16.31 -2.13 -3.39
N TYR A 15 -15.48 -2.90 -4.07
CA TYR A 15 -14.56 -3.81 -3.41
C TYR A 15 -13.73 -2.93 -2.47
N SER A 16 -14.18 -2.88 -1.22
CA SER A 16 -13.42 -2.29 -0.13
C SER A 16 -12.11 -3.07 -0.07
N PHE A 17 -11.01 -2.44 -0.50
CA PHE A 17 -9.88 -2.41 0.41
C PHE A 17 -10.50 -2.07 1.76
N ALA A 18 -10.41 -2.97 2.75
CA ALA A 18 -10.93 -2.70 4.07
C ALA A 18 -10.35 -1.36 4.52
N GLN A 19 -11.12 -0.28 4.34
CA GLN A 19 -10.78 1.04 4.84
C GLN A 19 -10.95 0.89 6.34
N THR A 20 -9.87 0.45 6.97
CA THR A 20 -9.70 0.49 8.41
C THR A 20 -10.13 1.88 8.85
N ASN A 21 -11.03 1.93 9.82
CA ASN A 21 -11.60 3.17 10.35
C ASN A 21 -10.44 4.16 10.60
N PRO A 22 -10.46 5.40 10.09
CA PRO A 22 -9.35 6.35 10.28
C PRO A 22 -8.94 6.51 11.74
N ALA A 23 -9.90 6.43 12.68
CA ALA A 23 -9.62 6.44 14.11
C ALA A 23 -8.87 5.17 14.58
N GLU A 24 -9.19 4.01 14.01
CA GLU A 24 -8.49 2.75 14.28
C GLU A 24 -7.07 2.77 13.71
N GLN A 25 -6.86 3.37 12.53
CA GLN A 25 -5.52 3.52 11.95
C GLN A 25 -4.63 4.42 12.82
N ILE A 26 -5.16 5.55 13.29
CA ILE A 26 -4.44 6.45 14.22
C ILE A 26 -4.11 5.69 15.51
N ASN A 27 -5.11 5.03 16.10
CA ASN A 27 -4.95 4.26 17.33
C ASN A 27 -3.84 3.21 17.16
N LYS A 28 -3.90 2.40 16.11
CA LYS A 28 -2.89 1.39 15.78
C LYS A 28 -1.51 1.99 15.54
N GLY A 29 -1.42 3.14 14.88
CA GLY A 29 -0.14 3.83 14.63
C GLY A 29 0.54 4.29 15.92
N VAL A 30 -0.20 4.87 16.87
CA VAL A 30 0.33 5.27 18.18
C VAL A 30 0.65 4.03 19.03
N TYR A 31 -0.19 3.00 18.98
CA TYR A 31 0.02 1.73 19.67
C TYR A 31 1.31 1.04 19.20
N ASN A 32 1.57 0.95 17.89
CA ASN A 32 2.80 0.37 17.37
C ASN A 32 4.05 1.14 17.83
N LYS A 33 3.97 2.48 17.97
CA LYS A 33 5.05 3.27 18.58
C LYS A 33 5.25 2.95 20.06
N LEU A 34 4.15 2.77 20.81
CA LEU A 34 4.21 2.34 22.21
C LEU A 34 4.88 0.96 22.33
N GLU A 35 4.46 0.00 21.52
CA GLU A 35 5.07 -1.34 21.46
C GLU A 35 6.57 -1.26 21.15
N PHE A 36 6.96 -0.46 20.16
CA PHE A 36 8.35 -0.18 19.84
C PHE A 36 9.12 0.35 21.06
N PHE A 37 8.58 1.33 21.78
CA PHE A 37 9.24 1.87 22.98
C PHE A 37 9.29 0.87 24.14
N ILE A 38 8.31 0.00 24.29
CA ILE A 38 8.33 -1.08 25.28
C ILE A 38 9.45 -2.08 24.94
N ASN A 39 9.51 -2.55 23.69
CA ASN A 39 10.56 -3.46 23.22
C ASN A 39 11.97 -2.85 23.32
N SER A 40 12.08 -1.54 23.15
CA SER A 40 13.34 -0.79 23.24
C SER A 40 13.66 -0.31 24.66
N GLN A 41 12.81 -0.62 25.65
CA GLN A 41 12.90 -0.14 27.03
C GLN A 41 13.03 1.39 27.17
N MET A 42 12.44 2.14 26.24
CA MET A 42 12.47 3.61 26.20
C MET A 42 11.28 4.21 26.97
N THR A 43 11.28 4.09 28.29
CA THR A 43 10.17 4.50 29.17
C THR A 43 9.75 5.95 28.96
N ASP A 44 10.70 6.90 28.91
CA ASP A 44 10.39 8.32 28.75
C ASP A 44 9.73 8.61 27.39
N SER A 45 10.19 7.93 26.33
CA SER A 45 9.61 8.06 25.00
C SER A 45 8.20 7.47 24.93
N ALA A 46 7.97 6.32 25.58
CA ALA A 46 6.62 5.76 25.75
C ALA A 46 5.70 6.73 26.51
N TYR A 47 6.18 7.33 27.60
CA TYR A 47 5.39 8.30 28.37
C TYR A 47 5.13 9.60 27.58
N ASN A 48 6.04 9.98 26.68
CA ASN A 48 5.84 11.15 25.81
C ASN A 48 4.75 10.96 24.75
N LEU A 49 4.35 9.72 24.46
CA LEU A 49 3.14 9.45 23.66
C LEU A 49 1.84 9.69 24.44
N ALA A 50 1.88 9.90 25.76
CA ALA A 50 0.69 10.16 26.57
C ALA A 50 0.17 11.59 26.38
N SER A 51 -1.16 11.73 26.37
CA SER A 51 -1.86 13.01 26.39
C SER A 51 -1.64 13.74 27.70
N ASP A 52 -1.87 15.06 27.72
CA ASP A 52 -1.75 15.83 28.95
C ASP A 52 -2.80 15.37 29.99
N SER A 53 -3.99 14.94 29.54
CA SER A 53 -5.02 14.39 30.41
C SER A 53 -4.62 13.06 31.07
N PHE A 54 -3.88 12.20 30.37
CA PHE A 54 -3.32 10.98 30.97
C PHE A 54 -2.23 11.34 31.98
N LYS A 55 -1.32 12.25 31.62
CA LYS A 55 -0.20 12.67 32.48
C LYS A 55 -0.66 13.31 33.79
N GLN A 56 -1.81 13.99 33.80
CA GLN A 56 -2.43 14.53 35.02
C GLN A 56 -2.87 13.43 35.99
N GLN A 57 -3.26 12.26 35.48
CA GLN A 57 -3.76 11.15 36.30
C GLN A 57 -2.66 10.13 36.65
N PHE A 58 -1.71 9.94 35.74
CA PHE A 58 -0.61 8.98 35.84
C PHE A 58 0.73 9.70 35.69
N SER A 59 1.44 9.85 36.80
CA SER A 59 2.79 10.43 36.81
C SER A 59 3.80 9.52 36.09
N LEU A 60 4.89 10.13 35.60
CA LEU A 60 6.01 9.39 34.99
C LEU A 60 6.52 8.27 35.92
N ALA A 61 6.60 8.52 37.24
CA ALA A 61 7.05 7.51 38.21
C ALA A 61 6.13 6.28 38.25
N LYS A 62 4.81 6.48 38.30
CA LYS A 62 3.83 5.38 38.26
C LYS A 62 3.90 4.63 36.93
N PHE A 63 4.00 5.36 35.83
CA PHE A 63 4.13 4.77 34.50
C PHE A 63 5.43 3.95 34.35
N THR A 64 6.53 4.45 34.91
CA THR A 64 7.83 3.76 34.94
C THR A 64 7.73 2.45 35.70
N GLN A 65 7.07 2.45 36.86
CA GLN A 65 6.85 1.23 37.64
C GLN A 65 6.09 0.18 36.82
N VAL A 66 5.02 0.57 36.12
CA VAL A 66 4.26 -0.35 35.26
C VAL A 66 5.15 -0.95 34.16
N LEU A 67 5.94 -0.13 33.44
CA LEU A 67 6.79 -0.68 32.38
C LEU A 67 7.95 -1.54 32.92
N GLN A 68 8.48 -1.23 34.10
CA GLN A 68 9.49 -2.05 34.78
C GLN A 68 8.96 -3.43 35.18
N GLU A 69 7.66 -3.59 35.41
CA GLU A 69 7.04 -4.90 35.61
C GLU A 69 6.87 -5.68 34.30
N LEU A 70 6.78 -4.98 33.15
CA LEU A 70 6.64 -5.61 31.84
C LEU A 70 7.98 -5.99 31.20
N TYR A 71 9.06 -5.24 31.43
CA TYR A 71 10.36 -5.52 30.80
C TYR A 71 10.94 -6.93 31.09
N PRO A 72 10.81 -7.50 32.30
CA PRO A 72 11.24 -8.86 32.59
C PRO A 72 10.49 -9.94 31.80
N LEU A 73 9.33 -9.63 31.22
CA LEU A 73 8.55 -10.57 30.41
C LEU A 73 9.16 -10.84 29.03
N GLY A 74 10.23 -10.11 28.68
CA GLY A 74 10.91 -10.22 27.40
C GLY A 74 10.33 -9.29 26.34
N ARG A 75 10.52 -9.64 25.06
CA ARG A 75 10.04 -8.84 23.93
C ARG A 75 8.57 -9.13 23.67
N VAL A 76 7.83 -8.12 23.26
CA VAL A 76 6.54 -8.28 22.59
C VAL A 76 6.80 -8.99 21.26
N LYS A 77 6.35 -10.24 21.16
CA LYS A 77 6.39 -11.06 19.95
C LYS A 77 5.28 -10.68 18.97
N SER A 78 4.17 -10.19 19.52
CA SER A 78 2.90 -10.18 18.81
C SER A 78 1.91 -9.25 19.51
N SER A 79 1.27 -8.35 18.77
CA SER A 79 0.05 -7.67 19.22
C SER A 79 -1.11 -7.87 18.24
N THR A 80 -2.32 -8.15 18.74
CA THR A 80 -3.55 -8.27 17.94
C THR A 80 -4.65 -7.39 18.51
N ILE A 81 -5.31 -6.60 17.66
CA ILE A 81 -6.55 -5.95 18.07
C ILE A 81 -7.67 -7.00 18.15
N LYS A 82 -8.41 -7.01 19.25
CA LYS A 82 -9.56 -7.89 19.50
C LYS A 82 -10.87 -7.17 19.24
N GLU A 83 -10.93 -5.91 19.64
CA GLU A 83 -12.12 -5.07 19.56
C GLU A 83 -11.71 -3.61 19.34
N PHE A 84 -12.51 -2.88 18.56
CA PHE A 84 -12.38 -1.44 18.38
C PHE A 84 -13.77 -0.80 18.35
N GLU A 85 -14.10 -0.02 19.37
CA GLU A 85 -15.38 0.69 19.44
C GLU A 85 -15.17 2.13 19.96
N LYS A 86 -15.72 3.13 19.26
CA LYS A 86 -15.72 4.54 19.67
C LYS A 86 -14.32 5.08 20.06
N GLY A 87 -13.27 4.63 19.37
CA GLY A 87 -11.88 5.09 19.61
C GLY A 87 -11.12 4.31 20.68
N LEU A 88 -11.79 3.40 21.40
CA LEU A 88 -11.20 2.50 22.37
C LEU A 88 -10.89 1.16 21.71
N ALA A 89 -9.64 0.73 21.82
CA ALA A 89 -9.14 -0.54 21.32
C ALA A 89 -8.82 -1.49 22.48
N THR A 90 -9.13 -2.76 22.29
CA THR A 90 -8.66 -3.85 23.15
C THR A 90 -7.65 -4.67 22.36
N TYR A 91 -6.38 -4.64 22.76
CA TYR A 91 -5.32 -5.45 22.17
C TYR A 91 -5.01 -6.67 23.04
N GLN A 92 -4.60 -7.77 22.41
CA GLN A 92 -3.82 -8.81 23.08
C GLN A 92 -2.36 -8.62 22.69
N MET A 93 -1.50 -8.35 23.67
CA MET A 93 -0.05 -8.21 23.56
C MET A 93 0.62 -9.45 24.15
N ASP A 94 1.36 -10.19 23.34
CA ASP A 94 2.07 -11.41 23.73
C ASP A 94 3.56 -11.09 23.92
N PHE A 95 4.03 -11.16 25.15
CA PHE A 95 5.46 -11.14 25.48
C PHE A 95 6.06 -12.55 25.35
N ASP A 96 7.37 -12.68 25.60
CA ASP A 96 8.05 -13.99 25.57
C ASP A 96 7.49 -14.96 26.62
N SER A 97 7.11 -14.47 27.82
CA SER A 97 6.65 -15.32 28.92
C SER A 97 5.17 -15.17 29.31
N GLN A 98 4.48 -14.11 28.86
CA GLN A 98 3.12 -13.80 29.32
C GLN A 98 2.33 -12.95 28.31
N SER A 99 1.04 -13.20 28.17
CA SER A 99 0.12 -12.35 27.38
C SER A 99 -0.65 -11.37 28.25
N TYR A 100 -0.91 -10.19 27.73
CA TYR A 100 -1.71 -9.13 28.35
C TYR A 100 -2.83 -8.69 27.41
N GLU A 101 -3.98 -8.40 27.99
CA GLU A 101 -4.98 -7.54 27.37
C GLU A 101 -4.59 -6.08 27.62
N VAL A 102 -4.56 -5.27 26.57
CA VAL A 102 -4.17 -3.86 26.62
C VAL A 102 -5.33 -3.01 26.13
N LEU A 103 -5.95 -2.29 27.04
CA LEU A 103 -6.97 -1.31 26.71
C LEU A 103 -6.29 0.00 26.32
N PHE A 104 -6.56 0.51 25.13
CA PHE A 104 -5.81 1.61 24.53
C PHE A 104 -6.70 2.57 23.74
N ALA A 105 -6.60 3.87 24.01
CA ALA A 105 -7.30 4.90 23.24
C ALA A 105 -6.40 6.11 22.99
N THR A 106 -6.63 6.74 21.84
CA THR A 106 -5.92 7.95 21.41
C THR A 106 -6.87 9.13 21.31
N ASP A 107 -6.34 10.31 21.58
CA ASP A 107 -7.02 11.57 21.28
C ASP A 107 -6.69 12.07 19.86
N THR A 108 -7.28 13.20 19.48
CA THR A 108 -7.10 13.84 18.18
C THR A 108 -5.68 14.43 17.97
N THR A 109 -4.85 14.47 19.01
CA THR A 109 -3.47 14.96 18.96
C THR A 109 -2.45 13.84 18.71
N LEU A 110 -2.92 12.64 18.35
CA LEU A 110 -2.11 11.44 18.13
C LEU A 110 -1.37 10.98 19.40
N LYS A 111 -1.93 11.28 20.56
CA LYS A 111 -1.43 10.86 21.87
C LYS A 111 -2.41 9.90 22.51
N PHE A 112 -1.93 8.96 23.31
CA PHE A 112 -2.81 8.07 24.05
C PHE A 112 -3.36 8.75 25.30
N ASN A 113 -4.67 8.64 25.52
CA ASN A 113 -5.33 9.12 26.72
C ASN A 113 -5.78 7.98 27.64
N THR A 114 -5.70 6.74 27.16
CA THR A 114 -6.05 5.53 27.89
C THR A 114 -5.00 4.47 27.58
N LEU A 115 -4.42 3.88 28.62
CA LEU A 115 -3.53 2.73 28.55
C LEU A 115 -3.70 1.90 29.83
N LYS A 116 -4.11 0.65 29.69
CA LYS A 116 -4.22 -0.28 30.82
C LYS A 116 -3.80 -1.68 30.38
N PHE A 117 -2.88 -2.27 31.13
CA PHE A 117 -2.46 -3.66 30.96
C PHE A 117 -3.20 -4.55 31.96
N THR A 118 -3.80 -5.63 31.48
CA THR A 118 -4.45 -6.65 32.29
C THR A 118 -3.83 -8.01 31.93
N PRO A 119 -3.17 -8.72 32.86
CA PRO A 119 -2.58 -10.01 32.55
C PRO A 119 -3.67 -11.01 32.15
N LEU A 120 -3.47 -11.71 31.04
CA LEU A 120 -4.35 -12.81 30.62
C LEU A 120 -3.94 -14.09 31.37
N ALA A 121 -4.91 -14.91 31.78
CA ALA A 121 -4.59 -16.18 32.44
C ALA A 121 -3.68 -17.04 31.55
N ILE A 122 -2.57 -17.53 32.12
CA ILE A 122 -1.61 -18.40 31.44
C ILE A 122 -2.35 -19.67 31.00
N LYS A 123 -2.49 -19.89 29.68
CA LYS A 123 -2.78 -21.24 29.17
C LYS A 123 -1.49 -22.04 29.35
N PRO A 124 -1.48 -23.17 30.08
CA PRO A 124 -0.26 -23.92 30.30
C PRO A 124 0.32 -24.37 28.96
N GLN A 125 1.39 -23.72 28.52
CA GLN A 125 2.28 -24.23 27.50
C GLN A 125 3.53 -24.73 28.21
N VAL A 126 3.92 -25.95 27.84
CA VAL A 126 5.09 -26.63 28.40
C VAL A 126 6.34 -25.82 28.03
N GLU A 127 6.89 -25.09 29.01
CA GLU A 127 8.17 -24.41 28.87
C GLU A 127 9.30 -25.44 28.73
N LYS A 128 9.98 -25.44 27.58
CA LYS A 128 11.39 -25.85 27.54
C LYS A 128 12.20 -24.64 28.00
N THR A 129 12.76 -24.74 29.19
CA THR A 129 13.71 -23.76 29.72
C THR A 129 14.95 -23.74 28.83
N ILE A 130 15.05 -22.73 27.96
CA ILE A 130 16.32 -22.39 27.30
C ILE A 130 16.82 -21.12 27.98
N VAL A 131 17.77 -21.30 28.89
CA VAL A 131 18.60 -20.19 29.37
C VAL A 131 19.60 -19.87 28.26
N VAL A 132 19.29 -18.90 27.41
CA VAL A 132 20.29 -18.30 26.53
C VAL A 132 20.88 -17.09 27.26
N PRO A 133 22.20 -17.01 27.47
CA PRO A 133 22.83 -15.79 27.93
C PRO A 133 22.66 -14.73 26.84
N ALA A 134 21.90 -13.69 27.14
CA ALA A 134 21.70 -12.56 26.25
C ALA A 134 23.02 -11.77 26.10
N THR A 135 23.82 -12.13 25.10
CA THR A 135 24.69 -11.15 24.46
C THR A 135 23.78 -10.27 23.61
N GLN A 136 23.23 -9.22 24.22
CA GLN A 136 22.48 -8.19 23.50
C GLN A 136 23.46 -7.51 22.53
N LYS A 137 23.48 -7.98 21.27
CA LYS A 137 23.71 -7.05 20.16
C LYS A 137 22.66 -5.95 20.34
N SER A 138 23.09 -4.70 20.42
CA SER A 138 22.19 -3.55 20.40
C SER A 138 21.29 -3.69 19.17
N VAL A 139 20.03 -4.08 19.38
CA VAL A 139 19.06 -4.14 18.29
C VAL A 139 18.82 -2.70 17.85
N ASP A 140 18.96 -2.44 16.55
CA ASP A 140 18.72 -1.10 16.03
C ASP A 140 17.24 -0.73 16.24
N ASN A 141 17.00 0.46 16.77
CA ASN A 141 15.67 0.98 16.99
C ASN A 141 14.83 1.01 15.71
N ASP A 142 15.44 1.26 14.55
CA ASP A 142 14.72 1.22 13.26
C ASP A 142 14.24 -0.22 12.97
N ASP A 143 15.01 -1.25 13.33
CA ASP A 143 14.62 -2.65 13.11
C ASP A 143 13.43 -3.05 14.00
N LEU A 144 13.43 -2.62 15.28
CA LEU A 144 12.33 -2.89 16.21
C LEU A 144 11.01 -2.24 15.77
N PHE A 145 11.08 -1.03 15.21
CA PHE A 145 9.89 -0.33 14.72
C PHE A 145 9.32 -1.02 13.47
N VAL A 146 10.19 -1.41 12.52
CA VAL A 146 9.76 -2.12 11.31
C VAL A 146 9.14 -3.47 11.66
N ASP A 147 9.75 -4.24 12.58
CA ASP A 147 9.21 -5.51 13.07
C ASP A 147 7.79 -5.35 13.63
N SER A 148 7.56 -4.33 14.46
CA SER A 148 6.24 -4.06 15.07
C SER A 148 5.17 -3.80 14.00
N VAL A 149 5.48 -2.90 13.05
CA VAL A 149 4.55 -2.54 11.97
C VAL A 149 4.28 -3.74 11.04
N ALA A 150 5.33 -4.47 10.65
CA ALA A 150 5.22 -5.60 9.73
C ALA A 150 4.41 -6.76 10.33
N ASN A 151 4.70 -7.14 11.58
CA ASN A 151 3.95 -8.19 12.27
C ASN A 151 2.49 -7.79 12.48
N ALA A 152 2.21 -6.52 12.76
CA ALA A 152 0.84 -6.01 12.88
C ALA A 152 0.09 -5.99 11.54
N TYR A 153 0.80 -5.88 10.41
CA TYR A 153 0.23 -5.91 9.06
C TYR A 153 -0.06 -7.34 8.58
N LEU A 154 0.85 -8.29 8.84
CA LEU A 154 0.70 -9.70 8.45
C LEU A 154 -0.48 -10.43 9.10
N LYS A 155 -0.97 -9.94 10.24
CA LYS A 155 -2.13 -10.54 10.90
C LYS A 155 -3.46 -10.20 10.24
N GLN A 156 -3.46 -9.33 9.23
CA GLN A 156 -4.63 -9.10 8.39
C GLN A 156 -4.85 -10.31 7.46
N GLN A 157 -6.11 -10.73 7.27
CA GLN A 157 -6.45 -11.99 6.59
C GLN A 157 -5.92 -12.13 5.15
N ASN A 158 -5.57 -11.02 4.49
CA ASN A 158 -5.20 -10.98 3.08
C ASN A 158 -3.71 -10.72 2.82
N THR A 159 -2.86 -10.71 3.85
CA THR A 159 -1.42 -10.47 3.68
C THR A 159 -0.63 -11.73 4.00
N GLN A 160 0.00 -12.32 2.98
CA GLN A 160 0.80 -13.54 3.13
C GLN A 160 2.31 -13.27 3.16
N SER A 161 2.78 -12.35 2.33
CA SER A 161 4.19 -12.01 2.12
C SER A 161 4.38 -10.51 2.17
N LEU A 162 5.45 -10.04 2.82
CA LEU A 162 5.79 -8.63 2.89
C LEU A 162 7.30 -8.43 2.73
N ALA A 163 7.68 -7.55 1.79
CA ALA A 163 9.04 -7.06 1.63
C ALA A 163 9.04 -5.54 1.84
N ILE A 164 9.94 -5.05 2.69
CA ILE A 164 10.08 -3.62 3.02
C ILE A 164 11.51 -3.19 2.70
N GLY A 165 11.68 -2.13 1.92
CA GLY A 165 12.96 -1.46 1.71
C GLY A 165 12.93 -0.06 2.33
N ILE A 166 13.97 0.29 3.07
CA ILE A 166 14.16 1.63 3.66
C ILE A 166 15.48 2.20 3.14
N LEU A 167 15.41 3.36 2.51
CA LEU A 167 16.58 4.17 2.14
C LEU A 167 16.63 5.39 3.07
N LYS A 168 17.67 5.49 3.89
CA LYS A 168 17.86 6.59 4.85
C LYS A 168 19.33 6.97 4.90
N ASN A 169 19.63 8.24 4.65
CA ASN A 169 21.00 8.77 4.61
C ASN A 169 21.94 7.97 3.69
N GLY A 170 21.43 7.55 2.52
CA GLY A 170 22.18 6.75 1.55
C GLY A 170 22.38 5.28 1.92
N GLN A 171 21.88 4.83 3.08
CA GLN A 171 21.93 3.44 3.50
C GLN A 171 20.61 2.74 3.24
N THR A 172 20.68 1.53 2.70
CA THR A 172 19.53 0.69 2.43
C THR A 172 19.44 -0.44 3.45
N LYS A 173 18.27 -0.61 4.05
CA LYS A 173 17.89 -1.80 4.80
C LYS A 173 16.71 -2.49 4.14
N SER A 174 16.68 -3.81 4.21
CA SER A 174 15.58 -4.62 3.67
C SER A 174 15.10 -5.61 4.71
N TYR A 175 13.78 -5.76 4.79
CA TYR A 175 13.11 -6.61 5.75
C TYR A 175 12.08 -7.48 5.04
N PHE A 176 11.97 -8.73 5.47
CA PHE A 176 11.18 -9.76 4.81
C PHE A 176 10.38 -10.51 5.86
N TYR A 177 9.06 -10.55 5.68
CA TYR A 177 8.15 -11.14 6.65
C TYR A 177 7.08 -11.99 5.97
N GLY A 178 6.56 -12.96 6.71
CA GLY A 178 5.53 -13.88 6.22
C GLY A 178 6.13 -15.00 5.38
N GLU A 179 5.34 -15.49 4.42
CA GLU A 179 5.71 -16.63 3.57
C GLU A 179 5.33 -16.33 2.11
N THR A 180 6.05 -16.88 1.15
CA THR A 180 5.82 -16.65 -0.29
C THR A 180 4.54 -17.30 -0.80
N ALA A 181 4.04 -18.33 -0.12
CA ALA A 181 2.71 -18.91 -0.33
C ALA A 181 2.15 -19.41 1.00
N LYS A 182 0.83 -19.44 1.12
CA LYS A 182 0.15 -19.80 2.37
C LYS A 182 0.54 -21.20 2.85
N GLY A 183 1.19 -21.26 4.01
CA GLY A 183 1.57 -22.51 4.68
C GLY A 183 2.83 -23.15 4.11
N ASN A 184 3.57 -22.48 3.22
CA ASN A 184 4.80 -23.03 2.65
C ASN A 184 6.05 -22.76 3.50
N GLN A 185 5.93 -21.98 4.59
CA GLN A 185 7.01 -21.66 5.52
C GLN A 185 8.27 -21.07 4.86
N THR A 186 8.14 -20.55 3.65
CA THR A 186 9.25 -20.02 2.86
C THR A 186 9.20 -18.51 2.91
N ALA A 187 10.06 -17.89 3.72
CA ALA A 187 10.13 -16.44 3.82
C ALA A 187 10.47 -15.78 2.46
N PRO A 188 9.93 -14.58 2.17
CA PRO A 188 10.38 -13.80 1.02
C PRO A 188 11.84 -13.39 1.17
N THR A 189 12.47 -13.07 0.05
CA THR A 189 13.87 -12.63 0.00
C THR A 189 13.98 -11.37 -0.86
N LYS A 190 15.19 -10.80 -0.92
CA LYS A 190 15.50 -9.66 -1.79
C LYS A 190 15.27 -9.91 -3.29
N THR A 191 15.14 -11.18 -3.70
CA THR A 191 14.88 -11.59 -5.09
C THR A 191 13.45 -12.10 -5.30
N SER A 192 12.59 -12.06 -4.27
CA SER A 192 11.17 -12.38 -4.45
C SER A 192 10.51 -11.34 -5.35
N THR A 193 9.74 -11.80 -6.32
CA THR A 193 9.03 -10.95 -7.27
C THR A 193 7.59 -10.71 -6.81
N TYR A 194 7.10 -9.50 -7.05
CA TYR A 194 5.74 -9.07 -6.75
C TYR A 194 5.16 -8.38 -7.96
N GLU A 195 3.87 -8.58 -8.22
CA GLU A 195 3.15 -7.79 -9.20
C GLU A 195 3.04 -6.34 -8.70
N ILE A 196 3.62 -5.40 -9.45
CA ILE A 196 3.72 -3.99 -9.03
C ILE A 196 2.48 -3.17 -9.41
N GLY A 197 1.53 -3.78 -10.12
CA GLY A 197 0.27 -3.16 -10.52
C GLY A 197 0.46 -1.78 -11.15
N SER A 198 -0.18 -0.76 -10.56
CA SER A 198 -0.14 0.60 -11.11
C SER A 198 1.19 1.33 -10.93
N LEU A 199 2.16 0.79 -10.18
CA LEU A 199 3.53 1.34 -10.19
C LEU A 199 4.18 1.24 -11.57
N SER A 200 3.71 0.33 -12.43
CA SER A 200 4.10 0.27 -13.85
C SER A 200 3.93 1.61 -14.59
N LYS A 201 2.97 2.46 -14.17
CA LYS A 201 2.76 3.79 -14.75
C LYS A 201 3.94 4.73 -14.54
N VAL A 202 4.67 4.59 -13.43
CA VAL A 202 5.89 5.37 -13.17
C VAL A 202 6.95 5.06 -14.22
N PHE A 203 7.14 3.77 -14.56
CA PHE A 203 8.04 3.38 -15.65
C PHE A 203 7.59 3.95 -17.00
N THR A 204 6.29 3.89 -17.32
CA THR A 204 5.77 4.50 -18.56
C THR A 204 5.99 6.02 -18.59
N ALA A 205 5.82 6.71 -17.46
CA ALA A 205 6.05 8.15 -17.35
C ALA A 205 7.53 8.52 -17.49
N ILE A 206 8.46 7.68 -17.02
CA ILE A 206 9.90 7.85 -17.26
C ILE A 206 10.20 7.71 -18.77
N LEU A 207 9.62 6.71 -19.45
CA LEU A 207 9.78 6.57 -20.91
C LEU A 207 9.22 7.76 -21.69
N LEU A 208 8.09 8.32 -21.25
CA LEU A 208 7.54 9.56 -21.80
C LEU A 208 8.51 10.73 -21.59
N SER A 209 9.04 10.88 -20.37
CA SER A 209 9.99 11.94 -20.03
C SER A 209 11.25 11.84 -20.88
N ASN A 210 11.75 10.63 -21.14
CA ASN A 210 12.90 10.41 -22.03
C ASN A 210 12.64 10.93 -23.45
N LEU A 211 11.44 10.73 -24.02
CA LEU A 211 11.09 11.28 -25.34
C LEU A 211 11.06 12.82 -25.35
N VAL A 212 10.65 13.43 -24.25
CA VAL A 212 10.63 14.90 -24.10
C VAL A 212 12.05 15.45 -24.00
N GLU A 213 12.90 14.84 -23.17
CA GLU A 213 14.31 15.23 -23.02
C GLU A 213 15.11 15.06 -24.31
N GLU A 214 14.80 14.03 -25.12
CA GLU A 214 15.38 13.85 -26.47
C GLU A 214 14.88 14.89 -27.48
N GLY A 215 13.86 15.70 -27.15
CA GLY A 215 13.22 16.63 -28.07
C GLY A 215 12.37 15.97 -29.15
N THR A 216 12.04 14.67 -29.00
CA THR A 216 11.26 13.90 -29.96
C THR A 216 9.79 14.32 -29.98
N ILE A 217 9.26 14.72 -28.82
CA ILE A 217 7.88 15.22 -28.64
C ILE A 217 7.84 16.38 -27.65
N THR A 218 6.72 17.10 -27.60
CA THR A 218 6.36 17.98 -26.48
C THR A 218 5.11 17.45 -25.77
N LEU A 219 4.94 17.79 -24.48
CA LEU A 219 3.83 17.26 -23.67
C LEU A 219 2.45 17.79 -24.11
N ASP A 220 2.40 18.99 -24.68
CA ASP A 220 1.22 19.65 -25.23
C ASP A 220 0.87 19.20 -26.66
N GLN A 221 1.72 18.40 -27.29
CA GLN A 221 1.50 17.90 -28.63
C GLN A 221 0.31 16.92 -28.67
N PRO A 222 -0.60 17.03 -29.68
CA PRO A 222 -1.69 16.08 -29.85
C PRO A 222 -1.21 14.66 -30.13
N ILE A 223 -1.79 13.67 -29.43
CA ILE A 223 -1.43 12.26 -29.58
C ILE A 223 -1.80 11.70 -30.97
N ALA A 224 -2.80 12.28 -31.61
CA ALA A 224 -3.27 11.86 -32.94
C ALA A 224 -2.17 11.92 -34.00
N LEU A 225 -1.13 12.75 -33.82
CA LEU A 225 0.02 12.83 -34.73
C LEU A 225 0.82 11.52 -34.77
N PHE A 226 0.75 10.71 -33.71
CA PHE A 226 1.51 9.47 -33.52
C PHE A 226 0.65 8.22 -33.65
N LEU A 227 -0.64 8.37 -33.90
CA LEU A 227 -1.56 7.27 -34.16
C LEU A 227 -1.65 6.95 -35.67
N PRO A 228 -2.05 5.73 -36.05
CA PRO A 228 -2.32 5.41 -37.45
C PRO A 228 -3.37 6.33 -38.07
N ASP A 229 -3.27 6.57 -39.38
CA ASP A 229 -4.17 7.46 -40.10
C ASP A 229 -5.65 7.06 -40.01
N THR A 230 -5.92 5.77 -39.80
CA THR A 230 -7.28 5.26 -39.57
C THR A 230 -7.93 5.83 -38.31
N LEU A 231 -7.14 6.16 -37.28
CA LEU A 231 -7.60 6.76 -36.03
C LEU A 231 -7.61 8.28 -36.06
N LYS A 232 -6.80 8.92 -36.92
CA LYS A 232 -6.76 10.40 -37.07
C LYS A 232 -8.11 11.00 -37.47
N LYS A 233 -9.00 10.20 -38.08
CA LYS A 233 -10.38 10.61 -38.41
C LYS A 233 -11.26 10.82 -37.19
N ASN A 234 -10.89 10.29 -36.03
CA ASN A 234 -11.61 10.58 -34.79
C ASN A 234 -11.10 11.90 -34.20
N GLU A 235 -11.87 12.98 -34.41
CA GLU A 235 -11.55 14.33 -33.93
C GLU A 235 -11.37 14.40 -32.40
N GLU A 236 -11.99 13.50 -31.62
CA GLU A 236 -11.81 13.48 -30.17
C GLU A 236 -10.37 13.15 -29.77
N LEU A 237 -9.68 12.30 -30.55
CA LEU A 237 -8.29 11.94 -30.28
C LEU A 237 -7.31 13.08 -30.58
N SER A 238 -7.69 14.00 -31.48
CA SER A 238 -6.87 15.18 -31.82
C SER A 238 -6.87 16.24 -30.72
N LYS A 239 -7.79 16.15 -29.76
CA LYS A 239 -7.88 17.05 -28.60
C LYS A 239 -7.07 16.55 -27.40
N ILE A 240 -6.59 15.32 -27.43
CA ILE A 240 -5.85 14.70 -26.33
C ILE A 240 -4.35 14.92 -26.54
N THR A 241 -3.65 15.36 -25.49
CA THR A 241 -2.20 15.54 -25.48
C THR A 241 -1.50 14.48 -24.63
N PHE A 242 -0.17 14.37 -24.75
CA PHE A 242 0.62 13.48 -23.88
C PHE A 242 0.47 13.83 -22.40
N GLN A 243 0.46 15.12 -22.07
CA GLN A 243 0.23 15.61 -20.70
C GLN A 243 -1.09 15.07 -20.14
N MET A 244 -2.15 15.14 -20.94
CA MET A 244 -3.49 14.70 -20.53
C MET A 244 -3.59 13.20 -20.29
N LEU A 245 -2.84 12.39 -21.05
CA LEU A 245 -2.72 10.95 -20.77
C LEU A 245 -1.98 10.70 -19.45
N ALA A 246 -0.83 11.35 -19.26
CA ALA A 246 0.04 11.14 -18.10
C ALA A 246 -0.58 11.60 -16.78
N ASN A 247 -1.33 12.71 -16.80
CA ASN A 247 -1.97 13.29 -15.61
C ASN A 247 -3.44 12.87 -15.41
N HIS A 248 -3.94 11.92 -16.21
CA HIS A 248 -5.32 11.40 -16.12
C HIS A 248 -6.42 12.43 -16.42
N THR A 249 -6.19 13.39 -17.31
CA THR A 249 -7.20 14.41 -17.71
C THR A 249 -7.68 14.29 -19.16
N SER A 250 -7.29 13.23 -19.88
CA SER A 250 -7.68 13.03 -21.29
C SER A 250 -9.18 12.84 -21.55
N GLY A 251 -9.98 12.53 -20.52
CA GLY A 251 -11.37 12.11 -20.66
C GLY A 251 -11.55 10.66 -21.12
N LEU A 252 -10.45 9.89 -21.29
CA LEU A 252 -10.53 8.45 -21.48
C LEU A 252 -11.00 7.77 -20.18
N PRO A 253 -11.91 6.78 -20.28
CA PRO A 253 -12.43 6.08 -19.11
C PRO A 253 -11.36 5.26 -18.41
N ARG A 254 -11.64 4.78 -17.18
CA ARG A 254 -10.76 3.84 -16.47
C ARG A 254 -10.36 2.63 -17.33
N LEU A 255 -11.34 1.99 -17.93
CA LEU A 255 -11.23 0.79 -18.76
C LEU A 255 -12.03 0.99 -20.05
N PRO A 256 -11.63 0.34 -21.16
CA PRO A 256 -12.41 0.38 -22.38
C PRO A 256 -13.68 -0.47 -22.26
N ASP A 257 -14.77 -0.03 -22.88
CA ASP A 257 -16.09 -0.68 -22.84
C ASP A 257 -16.22 -1.91 -23.75
N ASN A 258 -15.13 -2.28 -24.42
CA ASN A 258 -15.00 -3.47 -25.24
C ASN A 258 -14.09 -4.54 -24.62
N LEU A 259 -13.63 -4.35 -23.39
CA LEU A 259 -12.69 -5.25 -22.70
C LEU A 259 -13.25 -6.67 -22.56
N ASP A 260 -14.49 -6.79 -22.11
CA ASP A 260 -15.23 -8.04 -21.91
C ASP A 260 -15.70 -8.70 -23.22
N LYS A 261 -15.65 -7.95 -24.33
CA LYS A 261 -16.04 -8.42 -25.68
C LYS A 261 -14.88 -9.08 -26.42
N VAL A 262 -13.66 -9.02 -25.89
CA VAL A 262 -12.49 -9.64 -26.52
C VAL A 262 -12.53 -11.16 -26.34
N LYS A 263 -12.27 -11.90 -27.41
CA LYS A 263 -12.22 -13.37 -27.37
C LYS A 263 -11.18 -13.85 -26.35
N GLY A 264 -11.62 -14.68 -25.41
CA GLY A 264 -10.74 -15.20 -24.35
C GLY A 264 -10.57 -14.24 -23.18
N PHE A 265 -11.46 -13.25 -23.02
CA PHE A 265 -11.55 -12.43 -21.82
C PHE A 265 -11.66 -13.32 -20.56
N ASN A 266 -10.88 -12.95 -19.55
CA ASN A 266 -10.91 -13.55 -18.22
C ASN A 266 -10.95 -12.42 -17.19
N GLU A 267 -11.98 -12.41 -16.34
CA GLU A 267 -12.12 -11.38 -15.29
C GLU A 267 -10.94 -11.34 -14.31
N ASN A 268 -10.26 -12.48 -14.09
CA ASN A 268 -9.11 -12.57 -13.21
C ASN A 268 -7.80 -12.09 -13.86
N ASP A 269 -7.77 -11.94 -15.18
CA ASP A 269 -6.65 -11.38 -15.94
C ASP A 269 -7.18 -10.65 -17.20
N PRO A 270 -7.85 -9.50 -16.99
CA PRO A 270 -8.68 -8.87 -18.03
C PRO A 270 -7.86 -8.26 -19.16
N TYR A 271 -6.56 -8.04 -18.95
CA TYR A 271 -5.67 -7.45 -19.94
C TYR A 271 -4.96 -8.48 -20.82
N LYS A 272 -4.92 -9.76 -20.42
CA LYS A 272 -4.15 -10.81 -21.11
C LYS A 272 -4.42 -10.92 -22.61
N THR A 273 -5.68 -10.76 -23.00
CA THR A 273 -6.12 -10.90 -24.39
C THR A 273 -6.43 -9.55 -25.05
N TYR A 274 -6.34 -8.45 -24.31
CA TYR A 274 -6.63 -7.11 -24.82
C TYR A 274 -5.44 -6.55 -25.61
N ASP A 275 -5.40 -6.85 -26.90
CA ASP A 275 -4.30 -6.48 -27.78
C ASP A 275 -4.46 -5.09 -28.41
N LYS A 276 -3.45 -4.70 -29.20
CA LYS A 276 -3.42 -3.43 -29.95
C LYS A 276 -4.62 -3.25 -30.89
N LYS A 277 -5.14 -4.35 -31.45
CA LYS A 277 -6.32 -4.30 -32.34
C LYS A 277 -7.58 -3.96 -31.55
N ALA A 278 -7.77 -4.57 -30.38
CA ALA A 278 -8.89 -4.25 -29.49
C ALA A 278 -8.82 -2.80 -28.99
N LEU A 279 -7.62 -2.33 -28.61
CA LEU A 279 -7.38 -0.94 -28.24
C LEU A 279 -7.77 0.02 -29.36
N TYR A 280 -7.28 -0.22 -30.58
CA TYR A 280 -7.57 0.65 -31.72
C TYR A 280 -9.04 0.60 -32.15
N SER A 281 -9.69 -0.55 -32.01
CA SER A 281 -11.13 -0.65 -32.22
C SER A 281 -11.91 0.23 -31.25
N PHE A 282 -11.51 0.29 -29.98
CA PHE A 282 -12.11 1.20 -29.00
C PHE A 282 -11.87 2.66 -29.39
N LEU A 283 -10.62 3.02 -29.68
CA LEU A 283 -10.25 4.40 -30.01
C LEU A 283 -10.95 4.91 -31.28
N ALA A 284 -11.21 4.03 -32.26
CA ALA A 284 -11.92 4.39 -33.48
C ALA A 284 -13.37 4.84 -33.22
N SER A 285 -14.04 4.24 -32.23
CA SER A 285 -15.42 4.58 -31.85
C SER A 285 -15.52 5.52 -30.64
N PHE A 286 -14.39 5.88 -30.04
CA PHE A 286 -14.37 6.68 -28.82
C PHE A 286 -15.06 8.04 -29.03
N LYS A 287 -16.02 8.33 -28.17
CA LYS A 287 -16.69 9.63 -28.06
C LYS A 287 -16.42 10.17 -26.67
N ASN A 288 -15.80 11.34 -26.61
CA ASN A 288 -15.54 11.98 -25.34
C ASN A 288 -16.81 12.69 -24.87
N ASN A 289 -17.27 12.34 -23.67
CA ASN A 289 -18.40 13.01 -23.03
C ASN A 289 -17.94 14.15 -22.11
N LYS A 290 -16.62 14.31 -21.96
CA LYS A 290 -15.95 15.30 -21.12
C LYS A 290 -15.03 16.13 -21.99
N LYS A 291 -14.71 17.34 -21.55
CA LYS A 291 -13.70 18.16 -22.23
C LYS A 291 -12.30 17.73 -21.76
N PRO A 292 -11.39 17.30 -22.67
CA PRO A 292 -10.01 16.97 -22.30
C PRO A 292 -9.34 18.12 -21.55
N GLY A 293 -8.62 17.79 -20.48
CA GLY A 293 -7.90 18.73 -19.64
C GLY A 293 -8.68 19.32 -18.46
N GLU A 294 -10.01 19.16 -18.41
CA GLU A 294 -10.84 19.80 -17.36
C GLU A 294 -11.12 18.90 -16.15
N GLU A 295 -11.21 17.59 -16.36
CA GLU A 295 -11.57 16.63 -15.30
C GLU A 295 -10.52 15.55 -15.13
N TYR A 296 -10.21 15.24 -13.87
CA TYR A 296 -9.39 14.08 -13.51
C TYR A 296 -10.24 12.80 -13.51
N GLU A 297 -9.79 11.79 -14.26
CA GLU A 297 -10.31 10.44 -14.20
C GLU A 297 -9.18 9.43 -14.34
N TYR A 298 -8.92 8.65 -13.28
CA TYR A 298 -7.88 7.64 -13.29
C TYR A 298 -8.09 6.62 -14.40
N SER A 299 -7.19 6.62 -15.37
CA SER A 299 -7.34 5.87 -16.63
C SER A 299 -6.20 4.89 -16.84
N ASN A 300 -6.51 3.59 -16.75
CA ASN A 300 -5.59 2.54 -17.21
C ASN A 300 -5.51 2.55 -18.73
N LEU A 301 -6.64 2.80 -19.39
CA LEU A 301 -6.71 2.92 -20.84
C LEU A 301 -5.82 4.06 -21.36
N GLY A 302 -5.83 5.23 -20.72
CA GLY A 302 -4.96 6.35 -21.09
C GLY A 302 -3.48 6.00 -21.03
N TYR A 303 -3.05 5.24 -20.01
CA TYR A 303 -1.68 4.74 -19.94
C TYR A 303 -1.39 3.62 -20.95
N ALA A 304 -2.38 2.80 -21.34
CA ALA A 304 -2.23 1.84 -22.42
C ALA A 304 -2.00 2.54 -23.78
N VAL A 305 -2.76 3.61 -24.05
CA VAL A 305 -2.55 4.46 -25.24
C VAL A 305 -1.17 5.10 -25.21
N LEU A 306 -0.77 5.66 -24.06
CA LEU A 306 0.54 6.27 -23.89
C LEU A 306 1.67 5.28 -24.15
N GLY A 307 1.61 4.09 -23.54
CA GLY A 307 2.60 3.03 -23.74
C GLY A 307 2.69 2.55 -25.19
N ASP A 308 1.55 2.41 -25.89
CA ASP A 308 1.52 2.00 -27.30
C ASP A 308 2.16 3.05 -28.22
N ILE A 309 1.88 4.34 -27.99
CA ILE A 309 2.48 5.43 -28.76
C ILE A 309 4.00 5.47 -28.52
N ILE A 310 4.45 5.39 -27.27
CA ILE A 310 5.88 5.34 -26.92
C ILE A 310 6.58 4.17 -27.64
N CYS A 311 6.00 2.96 -27.58
CA CYS A 311 6.54 1.79 -28.28
C CYS A 311 6.60 2.00 -29.80
N SER A 312 5.60 2.69 -30.37
CA SER A 312 5.53 2.99 -31.80
C SER A 312 6.60 4.01 -32.23
N ILE A 313 6.87 5.04 -31.41
CA ILE A 313 7.91 6.04 -31.67
C ILE A 313 9.30 5.38 -31.65
N TYR A 314 9.62 4.59 -30.61
CA TYR A 314 10.91 3.91 -30.51
C TYR A 314 11.06 2.68 -31.40
N LYS A 315 9.95 2.15 -31.94
CA LYS A 315 9.90 0.88 -32.69
C LYS A 315 10.47 -0.30 -31.88
N LYS A 316 10.16 -0.34 -30.59
CA LYS A 316 10.60 -1.37 -29.64
C LYS A 316 9.43 -1.83 -28.77
N SER A 317 9.51 -3.04 -28.22
CA SER A 317 8.52 -3.51 -27.24
C SER A 317 8.66 -2.76 -25.92
N TYR A 318 7.57 -2.70 -25.14
CA TYR A 318 7.56 -2.06 -23.83
C TYR A 318 8.64 -2.63 -22.89
N ASP A 319 8.75 -3.96 -22.82
CA ASP A 319 9.75 -4.63 -21.99
C ASP A 319 11.19 -4.26 -22.40
N GLN A 320 11.44 -4.11 -23.70
CA GLN A 320 12.76 -3.72 -24.19
C GLN A 320 13.06 -2.27 -23.81
N LEU A 321 12.08 -1.37 -23.88
CA LEU A 321 12.23 0.03 -23.50
C LEU A 321 12.49 0.18 -22.00
N VAL A 322 11.69 -0.48 -21.16
CA VAL A 322 11.90 -0.48 -19.70
C VAL A 322 13.29 -1.01 -19.38
N LYS A 323 13.72 -2.11 -20.02
CA LYS A 323 15.07 -2.66 -19.80
C LYS A 323 16.18 -1.72 -20.23
N ASP A 324 16.09 -1.15 -21.43
CA ASP A 324 17.17 -0.35 -22.02
C ASP A 324 17.30 1.05 -21.39
N ILE A 325 16.17 1.70 -21.13
CA ILE A 325 16.14 3.11 -20.67
C ILE A 325 16.15 3.21 -19.16
N ILE A 326 15.61 2.21 -18.44
CA ILE A 326 15.41 2.29 -16.98
C ILE A 326 16.27 1.25 -16.27
N CYS A 327 16.04 -0.04 -16.53
CA CYS A 327 16.65 -1.08 -15.70
C CYS A 327 18.17 -1.18 -15.86
N LYS A 328 18.70 -1.19 -17.09
CA LYS A 328 20.15 -1.29 -17.31
C LYS A 328 20.92 -0.09 -16.76
N PRO A 329 20.52 1.18 -17.02
CA PRO A 329 21.24 2.33 -16.47
C PRO A 329 21.17 2.44 -14.95
N LEU A 330 20.10 1.93 -14.33
CA LEU A 330 19.91 1.94 -12.87
C LEU A 330 20.32 0.63 -12.19
N GLU A 331 20.95 -0.30 -12.92
CA GLU A 331 21.39 -1.60 -12.42
C GLU A 331 20.28 -2.42 -11.74
N MET A 332 19.04 -2.30 -12.23
CA MET A 332 17.90 -3.10 -11.79
C MET A 332 17.90 -4.44 -12.53
N SER A 333 18.48 -5.47 -11.92
CA SER A 333 18.69 -6.80 -12.53
C SER A 333 17.50 -7.75 -12.43
#